data_AF-A0A2D8U732-F1
#
_entry.id   AF-A0A2D8U732-F1
#
_cell.length_a   1.000
_cell.length_b   1.000
_cell.length_c   1.000
_cell.angle_alpha   90.00
_cell.angle_beta   90.00
_cell.angle_gamma   90.00
#
_symmetry.space_group_name_H-M   'P 1'
#
loop_
_entity.id
_entity.type
_entity.pdbx_description
1 polymer ?
#
loop_
_entity_poly.entity_id
_entity_poly.type
_entity_poly.pdbx_seq_one_letter_code
_entity_poly.pdbx_strand_id
1 'polypeptide(L)'
;MSDSLDLFPLNSSEWADYDSDGIGDNADSDDDGDGVLDDEDAFPLDSSETLDTDSDGLGNNADSDDDGDGVQDSQDAFPLDSLETIDTDSDGVGDNSDSDDDGDGVPDEQDAFPKSPAESIDTDGDGLGNNADTDDDGDGTLDDDDAFPLNSNETSDFDLDGIGDNADTDDDDDGVTDSNDACPTTTSLMDSVDSSGCAAQQRDTDSDGVSDDLDADDDGDGWLDQEEITCGTSSTDASSMPVDTDSDQICNVIDDDDDGDGVIDSEDAFPLDPSETSDFDMDGVGDNEDSDDDNDGVLDSSDAYPFDSTRTFDEGVLMVTVSMGSILITGLLASSLMSSRKDRNKPQNQDIQGMIEALER
;
A
#
# COMPACT_ATOMS: atom_id res chain seq x y z
N MET A 1 84.10 -46.41 -63.40
CA MET A 1 82.63 -46.37 -63.51
C MET A 1 82.31 -45.45 -64.65
N SER A 2 81.31 -45.76 -65.48
CA SER A 2 81.08 -45.07 -66.76
C SER A 2 80.59 -43.62 -66.56
N ASP A 3 81.32 -42.71 -67.18
CA ASP A 3 81.17 -41.25 -67.32
C ASP A 3 79.92 -40.83 -68.13
N SER A 4 78.79 -41.51 -67.97
CA SER A 4 77.59 -41.26 -68.79
C SER A 4 76.32 -40.98 -67.98
N LEU A 5 76.47 -40.78 -66.66
CA LEU A 5 75.42 -40.36 -65.73
C LEU A 5 75.95 -39.34 -64.72
N ASP A 6 77.15 -38.80 -64.96
CA ASP A 6 77.75 -37.75 -64.13
C ASP A 6 77.28 -36.40 -64.69
N LEU A 7 76.44 -35.68 -63.95
CA LEU A 7 75.93 -34.36 -64.35
C LEU A 7 77.04 -33.28 -64.31
N PHE A 8 78.14 -33.54 -63.59
CA PHE A 8 79.33 -32.68 -63.56
C PHE A 8 80.63 -33.43 -63.90
N PRO A 9 80.81 -33.89 -65.15
CA PRO A 9 81.98 -34.69 -65.58
C PRO A 9 83.35 -34.01 -65.38
N LEU A 10 83.35 -32.70 -65.13
CA LEU A 10 84.55 -31.87 -64.98
C LEU A 10 84.80 -31.40 -63.54
N ASN A 11 83.89 -31.65 -62.60
CA ASN A 11 84.04 -31.31 -61.20
C ASN A 11 83.76 -32.52 -60.30
N SER A 12 84.82 -33.22 -59.90
CA SER A 12 84.72 -34.42 -59.07
C SER A 12 84.21 -34.18 -57.64
N SER A 13 83.93 -32.92 -57.28
CA SER A 13 83.39 -32.56 -55.96
C SER A 13 81.87 -32.41 -55.99
N GLU A 14 81.26 -32.35 -57.18
CA GLU A 14 79.81 -32.23 -57.40
C GLU A 14 79.22 -33.57 -57.80
N TRP A 15 78.03 -33.90 -57.29
CA TRP A 15 77.51 -35.27 -57.40
C TRP A 15 76.00 -35.40 -57.64
N ALA A 16 75.20 -34.35 -57.41
CA ALA A 16 73.78 -34.25 -57.75
C ALA A 16 73.43 -32.79 -58.14
N ASP A 17 72.33 -32.59 -58.85
CA ASP A 17 71.81 -31.32 -59.41
C ASP A 17 70.28 -31.50 -59.54
N TYR A 18 69.58 -31.27 -58.44
CA TYR A 18 68.18 -31.68 -58.32
C TYR A 18 67.23 -30.75 -59.10
N ASP A 19 67.46 -29.44 -59.08
CA ASP A 19 66.69 -28.44 -59.83
C ASP A 19 67.14 -28.24 -61.30
N SER A 20 68.31 -28.78 -61.67
CA SER A 20 68.89 -28.68 -63.01
C SER A 20 69.29 -27.26 -63.44
N ASP A 21 69.65 -26.37 -62.52
CA ASP A 21 70.13 -25.01 -62.81
C ASP A 21 71.60 -24.97 -63.27
N GLY A 22 72.34 -26.07 -63.05
CA GLY A 22 73.73 -26.26 -63.42
C GLY A 22 74.75 -25.94 -62.33
N ILE A 23 74.32 -25.75 -61.09
CA ILE A 23 75.09 -25.79 -59.85
C ILE A 23 74.84 -27.17 -59.21
N GLY A 24 75.84 -27.79 -58.61
CA GLY A 24 75.64 -29.10 -57.98
C GLY A 24 75.23 -28.94 -56.52
N ASP A 25 74.31 -29.77 -56.02
CA ASP A 25 73.64 -29.66 -54.71
C ASP A 25 74.60 -29.31 -53.55
N ASN A 26 75.79 -29.92 -53.48
CA ASN A 26 76.77 -29.62 -52.41
C ASN A 26 77.41 -28.21 -52.48
N ALA A 27 77.10 -27.43 -53.50
CA ALA A 27 77.53 -26.06 -53.74
C ALA A 27 76.35 -25.13 -54.05
N ASP A 28 75.17 -25.69 -54.31
CA ASP A 28 73.92 -24.96 -54.33
C ASP A 28 73.51 -24.61 -52.89
N SER A 29 72.56 -23.69 -52.78
CA SER A 29 71.95 -23.31 -51.51
C SER A 29 70.43 -23.40 -51.54
N ASP A 30 69.86 -23.85 -52.67
CA ASP A 30 68.44 -24.03 -52.96
C ASP A 30 68.35 -25.21 -53.95
N ASP A 31 68.58 -26.41 -53.43
CA ASP A 31 68.83 -27.64 -54.19
C ASP A 31 67.66 -28.02 -55.11
N ASP A 32 66.42 -27.61 -54.81
CA ASP A 32 65.23 -27.88 -55.63
C ASP A 32 64.63 -26.66 -56.37
N GLY A 33 65.21 -25.48 -56.15
CA GLY A 33 64.96 -24.27 -56.92
C GLY A 33 63.58 -23.66 -56.69
N ASP A 34 62.96 -23.91 -55.54
CA ASP A 34 61.64 -23.37 -55.19
C ASP A 34 61.70 -21.96 -54.55
N GLY A 35 62.90 -21.54 -54.18
CA GLY A 35 63.20 -20.22 -53.63
C GLY A 35 63.38 -20.17 -52.12
N VAL A 36 63.30 -21.30 -51.41
CA VAL A 36 63.70 -21.45 -50.00
C VAL A 36 65.12 -22.03 -49.93
N LEU A 37 65.95 -21.54 -49.02
CA LEU A 37 67.33 -22.06 -48.91
C LEU A 37 67.34 -23.39 -48.17
N ASP A 38 68.23 -24.32 -48.53
CA ASP A 38 68.31 -25.68 -47.95
C ASP A 38 68.42 -25.70 -46.42
N ASP A 39 68.97 -24.65 -45.80
CA ASP A 39 69.12 -24.54 -44.35
C ASP A 39 67.88 -23.99 -43.64
N GLU A 40 66.94 -23.44 -44.39
CA GLU A 40 65.62 -22.95 -43.95
C GLU A 40 64.47 -23.82 -44.49
N ASP A 41 64.77 -24.80 -45.36
CA ASP A 41 63.82 -25.73 -45.98
C ASP A 41 63.74 -27.07 -45.22
N ALA A 42 62.52 -27.48 -44.84
CA ALA A 42 62.27 -28.78 -44.23
C ALA A 42 62.43 -29.95 -45.24
N PHE A 43 62.23 -29.69 -46.53
CA PHE A 43 62.35 -30.64 -47.64
C PHE A 43 63.22 -30.08 -48.79
N PRO A 44 64.55 -29.94 -48.60
CA PRO A 44 65.46 -29.32 -49.59
C PRO A 44 65.55 -29.99 -50.97
N LEU A 45 64.82 -31.09 -51.19
CA LEU A 45 64.81 -31.84 -52.44
C LEU A 45 63.35 -32.07 -52.90
N ASP A 46 62.40 -31.27 -52.45
CA ASP A 46 61.01 -31.33 -52.89
C ASP A 46 60.45 -29.93 -53.07
N SER A 47 60.64 -29.38 -54.26
CA SER A 47 60.14 -28.03 -54.66
C SER A 47 58.64 -27.77 -54.49
N SER A 48 57.87 -28.75 -54.01
CA SER A 48 56.45 -28.60 -53.66
C SER A 48 56.17 -28.52 -52.17
N GLU A 49 57.18 -28.65 -51.31
CA GLU A 49 57.07 -28.65 -49.84
C GLU A 49 58.23 -27.88 -49.23
N THR A 50 57.95 -26.96 -48.30
CA THR A 50 59.00 -26.15 -47.66
C THR A 50 58.90 -26.11 -46.14
N LEU A 51 57.73 -26.43 -45.59
CA LEU A 51 57.41 -26.37 -44.17
C LEU A 51 56.93 -27.74 -43.68
N ASP A 52 57.29 -28.08 -42.44
CA ASP A 52 56.88 -29.27 -41.68
C ASP A 52 56.61 -28.78 -40.24
N THR A 53 55.41 -28.25 -40.00
CA THR A 53 55.10 -27.53 -38.76
C THR A 53 55.15 -28.45 -37.53
N ASP A 54 54.66 -29.68 -37.64
CA ASP A 54 54.63 -30.65 -36.53
C ASP A 54 55.85 -31.60 -36.48
N SER A 55 56.69 -31.56 -37.51
CA SER A 55 57.90 -32.38 -37.65
C SER A 55 57.62 -33.89 -37.75
N ASP A 56 56.50 -34.30 -38.34
CA ASP A 56 56.17 -35.71 -38.57
C ASP A 56 56.84 -36.30 -39.84
N GLY A 57 57.36 -35.43 -40.71
CA GLY A 57 58.04 -35.75 -41.95
C GLY A 57 57.15 -35.73 -43.20
N LEU A 58 55.92 -35.25 -43.11
CA LEU A 58 55.07 -34.82 -44.21
C LEU A 58 55.11 -33.29 -44.31
N GLY A 59 55.20 -32.77 -45.53
CA GLY A 59 55.17 -31.31 -45.72
C GLY A 59 53.75 -30.78 -45.66
N ASN A 60 53.60 -29.54 -45.19
CA ASN A 60 52.30 -28.90 -44.98
C ASN A 60 51.38 -28.90 -46.24
N ASN A 61 51.91 -28.91 -47.47
CA ASN A 61 51.03 -28.96 -48.65
C ASN A 61 50.44 -30.37 -48.90
N ALA A 62 51.01 -31.41 -48.28
CA ALA A 62 50.58 -32.81 -48.38
C ALA A 62 50.01 -33.37 -47.06
N ASP A 63 50.31 -32.75 -45.93
CA ASP A 63 49.67 -33.03 -44.66
C ASP A 63 48.22 -32.53 -44.64
N SER A 64 47.44 -33.03 -43.70
CA SER A 64 46.04 -32.68 -43.48
C SER A 64 45.77 -32.24 -42.03
N ASP A 65 46.83 -32.16 -41.22
CA ASP A 65 46.89 -31.83 -39.79
C ASP A 65 48.27 -31.22 -39.52
N ASP A 66 48.51 -30.05 -40.12
CA ASP A 66 49.83 -29.42 -40.27
C ASP A 66 50.58 -29.23 -38.94
N ASP A 67 49.88 -29.00 -37.83
CA ASP A 67 50.47 -28.80 -36.50
C ASP A 67 50.35 -30.02 -35.57
N GLY A 68 49.75 -31.11 -36.06
CA GLY A 68 49.73 -32.43 -35.41
C GLY A 68 48.93 -32.47 -34.11
N ASP A 69 47.95 -31.59 -33.93
CA ASP A 69 47.15 -31.50 -32.72
C ASP A 69 45.93 -32.45 -32.72
N GLY A 70 45.62 -33.02 -33.89
CA GLY A 70 44.58 -33.99 -34.11
C GLY A 70 43.31 -33.45 -34.76
N VAL A 71 43.25 -32.15 -35.08
CA VAL A 71 42.20 -31.51 -35.87
C VAL A 71 42.72 -31.28 -37.29
N GLN A 72 41.93 -31.70 -38.30
CA GLN A 72 42.37 -31.52 -39.68
C GLN A 72 42.32 -30.05 -40.08
N ASP A 73 43.26 -29.56 -40.89
CA ASP A 73 43.35 -28.14 -41.31
C ASP A 73 42.03 -27.58 -41.86
N SER A 74 41.25 -28.43 -42.53
CA SER A 74 39.95 -28.05 -43.09
C SER A 74 38.84 -27.77 -42.06
N GLN A 75 39.07 -28.16 -40.81
CA GLN A 75 38.19 -28.02 -39.64
C GLN A 75 38.86 -27.23 -38.52
N ASP A 76 40.12 -26.83 -38.71
CA ASP A 76 40.91 -26.08 -37.76
C ASP A 76 40.87 -24.59 -38.10
N ALA A 77 40.54 -23.74 -37.12
CA ALA A 77 40.61 -22.30 -37.28
C ALA A 77 42.06 -21.79 -37.30
N PHE A 78 43.00 -22.51 -36.68
CA PHE A 78 44.43 -22.22 -36.58
C PHE A 78 45.29 -23.42 -36.99
N PRO A 79 45.32 -23.83 -38.28
CA PRO A 79 46.00 -25.05 -38.73
C PRO A 79 47.52 -25.15 -38.49
N LEU A 80 48.15 -24.11 -37.94
CA LEU A 80 49.59 -24.05 -37.71
C LEU A 80 49.94 -23.80 -36.23
N ASP A 81 48.94 -23.80 -35.35
CA ASP A 81 49.10 -23.58 -33.92
C ASP A 81 48.41 -24.68 -33.11
N SER A 82 49.18 -25.72 -32.78
CA SER A 82 48.72 -26.89 -32.01
C SER A 82 48.11 -26.63 -30.62
N LEU A 83 48.01 -25.37 -30.20
CA LEU A 83 47.37 -24.95 -28.96
C LEU A 83 45.97 -24.37 -29.17
N GLU A 84 45.54 -24.12 -30.41
CA GLU A 84 44.28 -23.48 -30.74
C GLU A 84 43.60 -24.21 -31.91
N THR A 85 42.29 -24.47 -31.80
CA THR A 85 41.54 -25.20 -32.84
C THR A 85 40.21 -24.56 -33.21
N ILE A 86 39.66 -23.74 -32.31
CA ILE A 86 38.33 -23.14 -32.41
C ILE A 86 38.50 -21.63 -32.26
N ASP A 87 37.76 -20.89 -33.10
CA ASP A 87 37.63 -19.44 -33.10
C ASP A 87 36.12 -19.14 -33.19
N THR A 88 35.46 -19.09 -32.04
CA THR A 88 33.98 -19.11 -31.96
C THR A 88 33.36 -17.85 -32.56
N ASP A 89 33.99 -16.69 -32.40
CA ASP A 89 33.52 -15.40 -32.95
C ASP A 89 34.20 -14.97 -34.27
N SER A 90 35.24 -15.70 -34.68
CA SER A 90 36.02 -15.45 -35.90
C SER A 90 36.80 -14.13 -35.88
N ASP A 91 37.28 -13.67 -34.71
CA ASP A 91 38.10 -12.47 -34.58
C ASP A 91 39.61 -12.71 -34.87
N GLY A 92 40.03 -13.97 -34.91
CA GLY A 92 41.40 -14.41 -35.15
C GLY A 92 42.23 -14.66 -33.89
N VAL A 93 41.61 -14.71 -32.71
CA VAL A 93 42.16 -15.23 -31.45
C VAL A 93 41.45 -16.55 -31.16
N GLY A 94 42.21 -17.60 -30.79
CA GLY A 94 41.61 -18.90 -30.50
C GLY A 94 41.00 -18.96 -29.12
N ASP A 95 39.94 -19.74 -28.95
CA ASP A 95 39.16 -19.88 -27.72
C ASP A 95 40.03 -20.23 -26.47
N ASN A 96 41.20 -20.88 -26.61
CA ASN A 96 42.04 -21.16 -25.44
C ASN A 96 42.84 -19.93 -24.95
N SER A 97 42.96 -18.90 -25.80
CA SER A 97 43.66 -17.64 -25.54
C SER A 97 42.74 -16.42 -25.49
N ASP A 98 41.51 -16.54 -25.99
CA ASP A 98 40.47 -15.54 -25.85
C ASP A 98 39.91 -15.51 -24.42
N SER A 99 39.28 -14.40 -24.05
CA SER A 99 38.57 -14.21 -22.80
C SER A 99 37.09 -13.90 -23.01
N ASP A 100 36.64 -13.86 -24.26
CA ASP A 100 35.29 -13.55 -24.73
C ASP A 100 35.05 -14.35 -26.02
N ASP A 101 34.98 -15.68 -25.89
CA ASP A 101 35.00 -16.68 -26.97
C ASP A 101 33.97 -16.38 -28.08
N ASP A 102 32.80 -15.84 -27.74
CA ASP A 102 31.74 -15.52 -28.70
C ASP A 102 31.60 -14.04 -29.08
N GLY A 103 32.41 -13.17 -28.47
CA GLY A 103 32.51 -11.76 -28.81
C GLY A 103 31.25 -10.95 -28.53
N ASP A 104 30.41 -11.38 -27.58
CA ASP A 104 29.19 -10.66 -27.20
C ASP A 104 29.47 -9.48 -26.25
N GLY A 105 30.68 -9.43 -25.68
CA GLY A 105 31.17 -8.40 -24.78
C GLY A 105 31.11 -8.77 -23.30
N VAL A 106 30.68 -9.98 -22.96
CA VAL A 106 30.71 -10.57 -21.61
C VAL A 106 31.85 -11.60 -21.54
N PRO A 107 32.86 -11.40 -20.69
CA PRO A 107 33.97 -12.35 -20.60
C PRO A 107 33.51 -13.75 -20.17
N ASP A 108 34.17 -14.80 -20.65
CA ASP A 108 33.76 -16.21 -20.42
C ASP A 108 33.59 -16.58 -18.93
N GLU A 109 34.36 -15.94 -18.05
CA GLU A 109 34.28 -16.17 -16.60
C GLU A 109 33.04 -15.53 -15.94
N GLN A 110 32.36 -14.63 -16.63
CA GLN A 110 31.09 -14.01 -16.26
C GLN A 110 29.92 -14.50 -17.11
N ASP A 111 30.19 -15.17 -18.22
CA ASP A 111 29.18 -15.63 -19.17
C ASP A 111 28.65 -17.03 -18.81
N ALA A 112 27.32 -17.16 -18.70
CA ALA A 112 26.68 -18.46 -18.50
C ALA A 112 26.72 -19.36 -19.76
N PHE A 113 26.82 -18.76 -20.94
CA PHE A 113 26.90 -19.38 -22.26
C PHE A 113 28.07 -18.81 -23.10
N PRO A 114 29.34 -19.03 -22.72
CA PRO A 114 30.53 -18.42 -23.38
C PRO A 114 30.74 -18.71 -24.88
N LYS A 115 29.86 -19.47 -25.53
CA LYS A 115 29.98 -19.84 -26.95
C LYS A 115 28.74 -19.45 -27.75
N SER A 116 27.88 -18.63 -27.17
CA SER A 116 26.58 -18.28 -27.69
C SER A 116 26.38 -16.77 -27.58
N PRO A 117 26.68 -16.00 -28.64
CA PRO A 117 26.66 -14.54 -28.56
C PRO A 117 25.26 -13.91 -28.47
N ALA A 118 24.24 -14.75 -28.29
CA ALA A 118 22.85 -14.38 -28.10
C ALA A 118 22.41 -14.50 -26.64
N GLU A 119 23.22 -15.10 -25.75
CA GLU A 119 22.84 -15.40 -24.37
C GLU A 119 24.07 -15.25 -23.48
N SER A 120 23.94 -14.53 -22.36
CA SER A 120 25.04 -14.42 -21.39
C SER A 120 24.62 -14.53 -19.92
N ILE A 121 23.31 -14.58 -19.66
CA ILE A 121 22.71 -14.64 -18.32
C ILE A 121 21.78 -15.86 -18.26
N ASP A 122 21.87 -16.62 -17.17
CA ASP A 122 21.02 -17.76 -16.79
C ASP A 122 20.63 -17.55 -15.32
N THR A 123 19.51 -16.86 -15.09
CA THR A 123 19.18 -16.32 -13.76
C THR A 123 18.78 -17.42 -12.76
N ASP A 124 18.08 -18.45 -13.20
CA ASP A 124 17.66 -19.57 -12.37
C ASP A 124 18.60 -20.80 -12.43
N GLY A 125 19.51 -20.84 -13.41
CA GLY A 125 20.50 -21.88 -13.58
C GLY A 125 19.96 -23.16 -14.22
N ASP A 126 18.87 -23.09 -14.99
CA ASP A 126 18.27 -24.25 -15.65
C ASP A 126 18.96 -24.67 -16.96
N GLY A 127 19.83 -23.78 -17.48
CA GLY A 127 20.59 -23.96 -18.72
C GLY A 127 19.92 -23.40 -19.98
N LEU A 128 18.84 -22.64 -19.86
CA LEU A 128 18.30 -21.74 -20.87
C LEU A 128 18.73 -20.30 -20.52
N GLY A 129 19.16 -19.55 -21.53
CA GLY A 129 19.55 -18.16 -21.32
C GLY A 129 18.32 -17.27 -21.27
N ASN A 130 18.40 -16.18 -20.51
CA ASN A 130 17.28 -15.27 -20.28
C ASN A 130 16.64 -14.71 -21.57
N ASN A 131 17.37 -14.59 -22.70
CA ASN A 131 16.72 -14.11 -23.94
C ASN A 131 15.83 -15.19 -24.61
N ALA A 132 15.95 -16.45 -24.19
CA ALA A 132 15.21 -17.60 -24.70
C ALA A 132 14.30 -18.26 -23.65
N ASP A 133 14.57 -18.06 -22.36
CA ASP A 133 13.68 -18.45 -21.27
C ASP A 133 12.43 -17.56 -21.23
N THR A 134 11.39 -18.05 -20.57
CA THR A 134 10.11 -17.35 -20.38
C THR A 134 9.73 -17.23 -18.89
N ASP A 135 10.60 -17.70 -18.00
CA ASP A 135 10.47 -17.74 -16.54
C ASP A 135 11.91 -17.61 -15.98
N ASP A 136 12.51 -16.44 -16.21
CA ASP A 136 13.95 -16.18 -16.04
C ASP A 136 14.47 -16.52 -14.63
N ASP A 137 13.65 -16.39 -13.59
CA ASP A 137 14.03 -16.68 -12.20
C ASP A 137 13.51 -18.02 -11.65
N GLY A 138 12.75 -18.76 -12.46
CA GLY A 138 12.30 -20.11 -12.20
C GLY A 138 11.30 -20.23 -11.04
N ASP A 139 10.56 -19.18 -10.74
CA ASP A 139 9.57 -19.18 -9.66
C ASP A 139 8.19 -19.73 -10.06
N GLY A 140 7.98 -19.88 -11.37
CA GLY A 140 6.79 -20.46 -11.97
C GLY A 140 5.81 -19.42 -12.54
N THR A 141 6.12 -18.14 -12.46
CA THR A 141 5.42 -17.03 -13.13
C THR A 141 6.17 -16.68 -14.41
N LEU A 142 5.44 -16.48 -15.52
CA LEU A 142 6.11 -16.16 -16.79
C LEU A 142 6.53 -14.68 -16.79
N ASP A 143 7.65 -14.34 -17.40
CA ASP A 143 8.21 -12.97 -17.41
C ASP A 143 7.22 -11.90 -17.89
N ASP A 144 6.33 -12.25 -18.84
CA ASP A 144 5.30 -11.34 -19.38
C ASP A 144 4.20 -11.01 -18.34
N ASP A 145 4.01 -11.88 -17.35
CA ASP A 145 3.02 -11.77 -16.28
C ASP A 145 3.68 -11.47 -14.91
N ASP A 146 5.01 -11.36 -14.86
CA ASP A 146 5.81 -11.15 -13.65
C ASP A 146 6.26 -9.68 -13.52
N ALA A 147 5.98 -9.05 -12.38
CA ALA A 147 6.45 -7.68 -12.11
C ALA A 147 7.96 -7.61 -11.86
N PHE A 148 8.58 -8.69 -11.38
CA PHE A 148 10.01 -8.83 -11.10
C PHE A 148 10.60 -10.11 -11.72
N PRO A 149 10.71 -10.22 -13.05
CA PRO A 149 11.13 -11.44 -13.76
C PRO A 149 12.50 -12.05 -13.39
N LEU A 150 13.31 -11.34 -12.59
CA LEU A 150 14.66 -11.78 -12.19
C LEU A 150 14.78 -12.04 -10.68
N ASN A 151 13.66 -12.06 -9.95
CA ASN A 151 13.63 -12.21 -8.51
C ASN A 151 12.54 -13.20 -8.07
N SER A 152 12.95 -14.45 -7.93
CA SER A 152 12.06 -15.58 -7.56
C SER A 152 11.40 -15.53 -6.18
N ASN A 153 11.48 -14.40 -5.47
CA ASN A 153 10.74 -14.15 -4.25
C ASN A 153 9.66 -13.07 -4.42
N GLU A 154 9.50 -12.48 -5.61
CA GLU A 154 8.55 -11.40 -5.88
C GLU A 154 7.95 -11.58 -7.26
N THR A 155 6.62 -11.63 -7.36
CA THR A 155 5.92 -11.77 -8.65
C THR A 155 4.94 -10.64 -8.94
N SER A 156 4.62 -9.84 -7.93
CA SER A 156 3.57 -8.83 -7.95
C SER A 156 4.10 -7.51 -7.37
N ASP A 157 3.62 -6.41 -7.96
CA ASP A 157 3.87 -5.01 -7.58
C ASP A 157 2.52 -4.30 -7.71
N PHE A 158 1.67 -4.38 -6.67
CA PHE A 158 0.27 -3.99 -6.80
C PHE A 158 0.10 -2.47 -7.02
N ASP A 159 0.91 -1.64 -6.35
CA ASP A 159 0.87 -0.18 -6.46
C ASP A 159 1.80 0.41 -7.54
N LEU A 160 2.70 -0.41 -8.11
CA LEU A 160 3.68 -0.04 -9.13
C LEU A 160 4.76 0.93 -8.65
N ASP A 161 5.15 0.85 -7.37
CA ASP A 161 6.24 1.65 -6.82
C ASP A 161 7.64 1.05 -7.08
N GLY A 162 7.68 -0.23 -7.49
CA GLY A 162 8.89 -0.99 -7.79
C GLY A 162 9.47 -1.79 -6.61
N ILE A 163 8.73 -1.92 -5.52
CA ILE A 163 8.96 -2.85 -4.41
C ILE A 163 7.91 -3.96 -4.54
N GLY A 164 8.33 -5.23 -4.46
CA GLY A 164 7.38 -6.33 -4.62
C GLY A 164 6.55 -6.58 -3.37
N ASP A 165 5.31 -7.05 -3.54
CA ASP A 165 4.33 -7.26 -2.47
C ASP A 165 4.87 -8.11 -1.29
N ASN A 166 5.81 -9.05 -1.49
CA ASN A 166 6.35 -9.82 -0.36
C ASN A 166 7.36 -9.02 0.48
N ALA A 167 7.90 -7.92 -0.07
CA ALA A 167 8.83 -7.01 0.58
C ALA A 167 8.20 -5.67 0.99
N ASP A 168 7.09 -5.28 0.35
CA ASP A 168 6.30 -4.12 0.74
C ASP A 168 5.61 -4.36 2.09
N THR A 169 5.19 -3.27 2.71
CA THR A 169 4.42 -3.25 3.95
C THR A 169 3.05 -2.60 3.78
N ASP A 170 2.75 -2.08 2.59
CA ASP A 170 1.52 -1.39 2.20
C ASP A 170 1.27 -1.61 0.69
N ASP A 171 0.90 -2.85 0.31
CA ASP A 171 0.87 -3.33 -1.09
C ASP A 171 0.04 -2.44 -2.05
N ASP A 172 -0.98 -1.74 -1.56
CA ASP A 172 -1.84 -0.86 -2.37
C ASP A 172 -1.66 0.64 -2.17
N ASP A 173 -0.70 0.99 -1.31
CA ASP A 173 -0.24 2.35 -1.03
C ASP A 173 -1.40 3.29 -0.62
N ASP A 174 -2.42 2.73 0.02
CA ASP A 174 -3.60 3.45 0.49
C ASP A 174 -3.35 4.20 1.83
N GLY A 175 -2.21 3.89 2.47
CA GLY A 175 -1.73 4.45 3.72
C GLY A 175 -1.99 3.57 4.95
N VAL A 176 -2.53 2.37 4.77
CA VAL A 176 -2.79 1.36 5.79
C VAL A 176 -1.99 0.09 5.49
N THR A 177 -0.94 -0.15 6.28
CA THR A 177 -0.09 -1.35 6.12
C THR A 177 -0.89 -2.66 6.05
N ASP A 178 -0.45 -3.66 5.27
CA ASP A 178 -1.17 -4.94 5.03
C ASP A 178 -1.57 -5.66 6.33
N SER A 179 -0.75 -5.52 7.38
CA SER A 179 -1.04 -6.13 8.69
C SER A 179 -2.32 -5.60 9.38
N ASN A 180 -2.78 -4.41 8.99
CA ASN A 180 -3.96 -3.73 9.51
C ASN A 180 -5.02 -3.45 8.44
N ASP A 181 -4.74 -3.84 7.20
CA ASP A 181 -5.62 -3.60 6.06
C ASP A 181 -6.57 -4.79 5.85
N ALA A 182 -7.85 -4.46 5.77
CA ALA A 182 -8.92 -5.42 5.49
C ALA A 182 -9.22 -5.51 3.98
N CYS A 183 -8.69 -4.57 3.20
CA CYS A 183 -8.96 -4.35 1.79
C CYS A 183 -7.65 -4.18 0.99
N PRO A 184 -6.83 -5.25 0.83
CA PRO A 184 -5.46 -5.24 0.27
C PRO A 184 -5.38 -5.00 -1.23
N THR A 185 -6.42 -4.41 -1.81
CA THR A 185 -6.48 -4.11 -3.24
C THR A 185 -7.15 -2.75 -3.48
N THR A 186 -7.19 -1.89 -2.46
CA THR A 186 -7.73 -0.56 -2.54
C THR A 186 -6.80 0.32 -3.34
N THR A 187 -7.03 0.35 -4.64
CA THR A 187 -6.20 1.16 -5.52
C THR A 187 -6.27 2.63 -5.10
N SER A 188 -5.14 3.32 -5.13
CA SER A 188 -5.02 4.76 -4.85
C SER A 188 -5.85 5.67 -5.80
N LEU A 189 -6.57 5.10 -6.77
CA LEU A 189 -7.60 5.76 -7.59
C LEU A 189 -9.00 5.80 -6.92
N MET A 190 -9.22 5.08 -5.81
CA MET A 190 -10.54 4.82 -5.21
C MET A 190 -10.88 5.69 -3.98
N ASP A 191 -10.49 6.97 -3.97
CA ASP A 191 -10.82 7.96 -2.91
C ASP A 191 -10.14 7.71 -1.54
N SER A 192 -10.65 8.35 -0.47
CA SER A 192 -10.12 8.24 0.89
C SER A 192 -10.58 6.95 1.56
N VAL A 193 -9.62 6.21 2.10
CA VAL A 193 -9.86 4.97 2.84
C VAL A 193 -10.17 5.23 4.31
N ASP A 194 -10.83 4.27 4.96
CA ASP A 194 -11.03 4.28 6.40
C ASP A 194 -9.80 3.77 7.16
N SER A 195 -9.93 3.56 8.48
CA SER A 195 -8.82 3.06 9.30
C SER A 195 -8.43 1.61 9.02
N SER A 196 -9.19 0.90 8.21
CA SER A 196 -8.99 -0.50 7.85
C SER A 196 -8.59 -0.65 6.38
N GLY A 197 -8.20 0.44 5.71
CA GLY A 197 -7.78 0.45 4.30
C GLY A 197 -8.92 0.25 3.30
N CYS A 198 -10.17 0.36 3.72
CA CYS A 198 -11.30 0.13 2.83
C CYS A 198 -11.85 1.46 2.28
N ALA A 199 -11.93 1.58 0.96
CA ALA A 199 -12.73 2.61 0.32
C ALA A 199 -14.23 2.32 0.48
N ALA A 200 -15.09 3.34 0.35
CA ALA A 200 -16.55 3.18 0.51
C ALA A 200 -17.15 2.12 -0.44
N GLN A 201 -16.57 1.91 -1.62
CA GLN A 201 -17.00 0.89 -2.59
C GLN A 201 -16.74 -0.56 -2.12
N GLN A 202 -15.87 -0.75 -1.13
CA GLN A 202 -15.46 -2.06 -0.61
C GLN A 202 -16.09 -2.36 0.76
N ARG A 203 -16.80 -1.40 1.35
CA ARG A 203 -17.50 -1.54 2.63
C ARG A 203 -18.98 -1.82 2.39
N ASP A 204 -19.57 -2.51 3.36
CA ASP A 204 -20.97 -2.92 3.43
C ASP A 204 -21.30 -3.01 4.93
N THR A 205 -21.53 -1.85 5.54
CA THR A 205 -21.49 -1.66 6.99
C THR A 205 -22.60 -2.44 7.72
N ASP A 206 -23.79 -2.53 7.14
CA ASP A 206 -24.93 -3.30 7.68
C ASP A 206 -25.02 -4.75 7.14
N SER A 207 -24.20 -5.09 6.13
CA SER A 207 -24.16 -6.39 5.47
C SER A 207 -25.43 -6.75 4.69
N ASP A 208 -26.14 -5.77 4.14
CA ASP A 208 -27.32 -5.99 3.29
C ASP A 208 -26.96 -6.37 1.83
N GLY A 209 -25.70 -6.16 1.45
CA GLY A 209 -25.14 -6.48 0.13
C GLY A 209 -25.12 -5.31 -0.86
N VAL A 210 -25.44 -4.09 -0.42
CA VAL A 210 -25.16 -2.82 -1.09
C VAL A 210 -23.90 -2.23 -0.46
N SER A 211 -23.00 -1.69 -1.27
CA SER A 211 -21.79 -1.05 -0.74
C SER A 211 -22.11 0.35 -0.22
N ASP A 212 -21.38 0.82 0.80
CA ASP A 212 -21.62 2.13 1.44
C ASP A 212 -21.65 3.30 0.42
N ASP A 213 -20.91 3.21 -0.70
CA ASP A 213 -20.93 4.27 -1.73
C ASP A 213 -22.26 4.35 -2.52
N LEU A 214 -23.07 3.29 -2.46
CA LEU A 214 -24.34 3.13 -3.15
C LEU A 214 -25.54 2.92 -2.21
N ASP A 215 -25.27 2.64 -0.94
CA ASP A 215 -26.28 2.61 0.10
C ASP A 215 -26.69 4.04 0.47
N ALA A 216 -27.89 4.18 1.02
CA ALA A 216 -28.39 5.43 1.55
C ALA A 216 -28.62 5.37 3.07
N ASP A 217 -28.46 4.19 3.68
CA ASP A 217 -28.59 3.88 5.11
C ASP A 217 -27.50 2.85 5.45
N ASP A 218 -26.25 3.32 5.49
CA ASP A 218 -25.04 2.50 5.57
C ASP A 218 -25.06 1.49 6.75
N ASP A 219 -25.68 1.84 7.88
CA ASP A 219 -25.73 0.99 9.09
C ASP A 219 -27.09 0.31 9.36
N GLY A 220 -28.09 0.59 8.51
CA GLY A 220 -29.40 -0.06 8.52
C GLY A 220 -30.25 0.25 9.76
N ASP A 221 -29.99 1.37 10.45
CA ASP A 221 -30.76 1.78 11.63
C ASP A 221 -32.11 2.45 11.28
N GLY A 222 -32.30 2.78 10.01
CA GLY A 222 -33.51 3.35 9.44
C GLY A 222 -33.45 4.86 9.18
N TRP A 223 -32.31 5.51 9.46
CA TRP A 223 -32.04 6.90 9.09
C TRP A 223 -31.13 6.97 7.88
N LEU A 224 -31.40 7.88 6.95
CA LEU A 224 -30.54 8.00 5.77
C LEU A 224 -29.24 8.73 6.11
N ASP A 225 -28.12 8.38 5.48
CA ASP A 225 -26.80 9.00 5.77
C ASP A 225 -26.84 10.53 5.66
N GLN A 226 -27.60 11.02 4.66
CA GLN A 226 -27.75 12.45 4.44
C GLN A 226 -28.55 13.15 5.54
N GLU A 227 -29.51 12.45 6.16
CA GLU A 227 -30.29 12.93 7.30
C GLU A 227 -29.42 12.95 8.55
N GLU A 228 -28.66 11.88 8.79
CA GLU A 228 -27.74 11.78 9.90
C GLU A 228 -26.61 12.80 9.90
N ILE A 229 -26.03 13.09 8.73
CA ILE A 229 -25.07 14.19 8.57
C ILE A 229 -25.69 15.52 9.03
N THR A 230 -26.99 15.71 8.79
CA THR A 230 -27.72 16.91 9.19
C THR A 230 -28.01 16.91 10.69
N CYS A 231 -28.35 15.75 11.25
CA CYS A 231 -28.64 15.54 12.67
C CYS A 231 -27.38 15.44 13.55
N GLY A 232 -26.20 15.31 12.93
CA GLY A 232 -24.91 15.22 13.61
C GLY A 232 -24.60 13.82 14.18
N THR A 233 -25.23 12.79 13.61
CA THR A 233 -25.00 11.38 13.94
C THR A 233 -24.10 10.69 12.92
N SER A 234 -23.75 9.44 13.19
CA SER A 234 -22.79 8.66 12.40
C SER A 234 -23.53 7.64 11.55
N SER A 235 -23.44 7.77 10.23
CA SER A 235 -24.08 6.83 9.28
C SER A 235 -23.53 5.42 9.27
N THR A 236 -22.38 5.19 9.93
CA THR A 236 -21.75 3.88 9.99
C THR A 236 -21.85 3.24 11.39
N ASP A 237 -22.74 3.73 12.27
CA ASP A 237 -22.91 3.20 13.63
C ASP A 237 -24.39 3.20 14.01
N ALA A 238 -25.05 2.06 13.83
CA ALA A 238 -26.48 1.88 14.10
C ALA A 238 -26.93 2.15 15.56
N SER A 239 -25.98 2.41 16.47
CA SER A 239 -26.29 2.85 17.84
C SER A 239 -26.32 4.38 17.98
N SER A 240 -25.90 5.10 16.94
CA SER A 240 -25.84 6.55 16.83
C SER A 240 -27.11 7.14 16.24
N MET A 241 -28.30 6.58 16.49
CA MET A 241 -29.55 7.12 15.95
C MET A 241 -29.80 8.60 16.34
N PRO A 242 -30.32 9.42 15.40
CA PRO A 242 -30.87 10.74 15.71
C PRO A 242 -31.92 10.70 16.82
N VAL A 243 -31.95 11.75 17.65
CA VAL A 243 -33.05 11.94 18.60
C VAL A 243 -34.27 12.43 17.80
N ASP A 244 -35.38 11.71 17.96
CA ASP A 244 -36.67 11.95 17.30
C ASP A 244 -37.76 11.68 18.36
N THR A 245 -38.19 12.75 19.04
CA THR A 245 -39.05 12.66 20.23
C THR A 245 -40.48 12.25 19.88
N ASP A 246 -41.00 12.69 18.73
CA ASP A 246 -42.37 12.40 18.29
C ASP A 246 -42.47 11.22 17.29
N SER A 247 -41.31 10.71 16.83
CA SER A 247 -41.16 9.58 15.90
C SER A 247 -41.68 9.86 14.48
N ASP A 248 -41.61 11.09 14.00
CA ASP A 248 -42.05 11.48 12.66
C ASP A 248 -40.97 11.34 11.56
N GLN A 249 -39.75 10.92 11.93
CA GLN A 249 -38.51 10.85 11.11
C GLN A 249 -37.88 12.21 10.80
N ILE A 250 -38.15 13.22 11.63
CA ILE A 250 -37.42 14.48 11.65
C ILE A 250 -36.68 14.54 12.98
N CYS A 251 -35.36 14.64 12.94
CA CYS A 251 -34.61 14.70 14.19
C CYS A 251 -34.82 16.05 14.86
N ASN A 252 -34.81 16.08 16.19
CA ASN A 252 -35.05 17.27 17.00
C ASN A 252 -34.16 18.48 16.66
N VAL A 253 -32.99 18.24 16.04
CA VAL A 253 -32.08 19.32 15.65
C VAL A 253 -32.63 20.17 14.50
N ILE A 254 -33.51 19.60 13.67
CA ILE A 254 -34.12 20.25 12.51
C ILE A 254 -35.65 20.26 12.55
N ASP A 255 -36.25 19.59 13.51
CA ASP A 255 -37.66 19.71 13.81
C ASP A 255 -37.95 21.08 14.45
N ASP A 256 -39.09 21.66 14.13
CA ASP A 256 -39.58 22.89 14.74
C ASP A 256 -40.61 22.60 15.86
N ASP A 257 -41.09 21.36 15.99
CA ASP A 257 -42.13 20.88 16.92
C ASP A 257 -41.75 19.48 17.44
N ASP A 258 -40.71 19.43 18.28
CA ASP A 258 -39.98 18.22 18.68
C ASP A 258 -40.86 17.08 19.26
N ASP A 259 -41.96 17.41 19.94
CA ASP A 259 -42.87 16.42 20.54
C ASP A 259 -44.20 16.23 19.78
N GLY A 260 -44.39 16.98 18.69
CA GLY A 260 -45.50 16.83 17.76
C GLY A 260 -46.86 17.18 18.36
N ASP A 261 -46.91 18.00 19.40
CA ASP A 261 -48.15 18.41 20.04
C ASP A 261 -48.84 19.62 19.36
N GLY A 262 -48.13 20.27 18.45
CA GLY A 262 -48.60 21.35 17.59
C GLY A 262 -48.16 22.74 18.02
N VAL A 263 -47.32 22.86 19.05
CA VAL A 263 -46.69 24.11 19.49
C VAL A 263 -45.20 24.06 19.17
N ILE A 264 -44.72 25.01 18.35
CA ILE A 264 -43.32 25.03 17.96
C ILE A 264 -42.40 25.22 19.16
N ASP A 265 -41.21 24.61 19.16
CA ASP A 265 -40.24 24.62 20.28
C ASP A 265 -39.95 26.02 20.82
N SER A 266 -39.92 27.01 19.93
CA SER A 266 -39.63 28.40 20.30
C SER A 266 -40.76 29.10 21.08
N GLU A 267 -41.96 28.52 21.04
CA GLU A 267 -43.16 28.95 21.75
C GLU A 267 -43.59 27.94 22.83
N ASP A 268 -42.93 26.78 22.92
CA ASP A 268 -43.21 25.74 23.91
C ASP A 268 -42.34 25.85 25.17
N ALA A 269 -42.96 25.75 26.35
CA ALA A 269 -42.25 25.72 27.63
C ALA A 269 -41.59 24.35 27.91
N PHE A 270 -42.15 23.26 27.37
CA PHE A 270 -41.66 21.89 27.44
C PHE A 270 -41.62 21.24 26.04
N PRO A 271 -40.68 21.65 25.15
CA PRO A 271 -40.61 21.16 23.76
C PRO A 271 -40.42 19.64 23.56
N LEU A 272 -40.29 18.85 24.64
CA LEU A 272 -40.06 17.40 24.57
C LEU A 272 -41.16 16.60 25.28
N ASP A 273 -42.21 17.28 25.77
CA ASP A 273 -43.29 16.67 26.51
C ASP A 273 -44.63 17.03 25.84
N PRO A 274 -45.20 16.13 25.02
CA PRO A 274 -46.41 16.43 24.25
C PRO A 274 -47.68 16.56 25.10
N SER A 275 -47.54 16.48 26.42
CA SER A 275 -48.60 16.71 27.38
C SER A 275 -48.50 18.05 28.09
N GLU A 276 -47.47 18.86 27.84
CA GLU A 276 -47.23 20.14 28.51
C GLU A 276 -46.73 21.20 27.53
N THR A 277 -47.48 22.29 27.35
CA THR A 277 -47.09 23.38 26.42
C THR A 277 -46.81 24.70 27.13
N SER A 278 -47.07 24.78 28.44
CA SER A 278 -47.12 26.04 29.19
C SER A 278 -46.67 25.86 30.63
N ASP A 279 -45.92 26.86 31.12
CA ASP A 279 -45.43 27.00 32.50
C ASP A 279 -45.71 28.43 32.95
N PHE A 280 -46.86 28.67 33.58
CA PHE A 280 -47.35 30.01 33.84
C PHE A 280 -46.52 30.76 34.90
N ASP A 281 -46.04 30.07 35.94
CA ASP A 281 -45.24 30.67 37.02
C ASP A 281 -43.71 30.53 36.83
N MET A 282 -43.29 29.75 35.82
CA MET A 282 -41.90 29.47 35.46
C MET A 282 -41.13 28.65 36.51
N ASP A 283 -41.80 27.75 37.23
CA ASP A 283 -41.16 26.88 38.22
C ASP A 283 -40.58 25.58 37.64
N GLY A 284 -40.87 25.30 36.36
CA GLY A 284 -40.39 24.15 35.61
C GLY A 284 -41.28 22.90 35.71
N VAL A 285 -42.50 23.04 36.24
CA VAL A 285 -43.59 22.05 36.16
C VAL A 285 -44.64 22.59 35.20
N GLY A 286 -45.13 21.76 34.27
CA GLY A 286 -46.12 22.22 33.29
C GLY A 286 -47.51 22.35 33.89
N ASP A 287 -48.30 23.27 33.35
CA ASP A 287 -49.65 23.62 33.83
C ASP A 287 -50.63 22.40 33.87
N ASN A 288 -50.38 21.29 33.16
CA ASN A 288 -51.24 20.10 33.24
C ASN A 288 -50.89 19.16 34.42
N GLU A 289 -49.66 19.19 34.94
CA GLU A 289 -49.18 18.43 36.10
C GLU A 289 -49.04 19.31 37.36
N ASP A 290 -48.84 20.61 37.21
CA ASP A 290 -48.85 21.55 38.33
C ASP A 290 -50.26 21.65 38.95
N SER A 291 -50.28 21.96 40.23
CA SER A 291 -51.48 22.05 41.04
C SER A 291 -51.73 23.44 41.60
N ASP A 292 -50.87 24.41 41.29
CA ASP A 292 -50.90 25.82 41.69
C ASP A 292 -50.20 26.66 40.60
N ASP A 293 -50.78 26.71 39.40
CA ASP A 293 -50.14 27.17 38.15
C ASP A 293 -49.63 28.64 38.22
N ASP A 294 -50.12 29.45 39.16
CA ASP A 294 -49.67 30.83 39.38
C ASP A 294 -48.90 31.05 40.69
N ASN A 295 -48.74 29.98 41.48
CA ASN A 295 -47.95 29.85 42.70
C ASN A 295 -48.25 30.97 43.71
N ASP A 296 -49.52 31.36 43.79
CA ASP A 296 -50.01 32.32 44.77
C ASP A 296 -50.39 31.65 46.11
N GLY A 297 -50.30 30.33 46.16
CA GLY A 297 -50.49 29.48 47.32
C GLY A 297 -51.89 28.90 47.44
N VAL A 298 -52.69 28.94 46.36
CA VAL A 298 -54.04 28.36 46.28
C VAL A 298 -54.10 27.40 45.09
N LEU A 299 -54.24 26.10 45.42
CA LEU A 299 -54.31 25.07 44.38
C LEU A 299 -55.39 25.33 43.33
N ASP A 300 -55.17 25.02 42.04
CA ASP A 300 -56.09 25.35 40.91
C ASP A 300 -57.49 24.78 41.13
N SER A 301 -57.56 23.59 41.73
CA SER A 301 -58.82 22.96 42.11
C SER A 301 -59.72 23.82 43.02
N SER A 302 -59.11 24.81 43.68
CA SER A 302 -59.70 25.75 44.62
C SER A 302 -59.51 27.22 44.20
N ASP A 303 -58.85 27.49 43.08
CA ASP A 303 -58.66 28.84 42.54
C ASP A 303 -59.70 29.20 41.48
N ALA A 304 -60.22 30.43 41.55
CA ALA A 304 -61.13 30.96 40.54
C ALA A 304 -60.40 31.52 39.32
N TYR A 305 -59.11 31.83 39.45
CA TYR A 305 -58.22 32.32 38.41
C TYR A 305 -56.85 31.63 38.50
N PRO A 306 -56.73 30.35 38.13
CA PRO A 306 -55.48 29.58 38.23
C PRO A 306 -54.24 30.16 37.53
N PHE A 307 -54.43 31.10 36.61
CA PHE A 307 -53.35 31.76 35.86
C PHE A 307 -53.30 33.28 36.17
N ASP A 308 -53.60 33.70 37.40
CA ASP A 308 -53.53 35.11 37.83
C ASP A 308 -53.18 35.19 39.32
N SER A 309 -51.87 35.23 39.60
CA SER A 309 -51.28 35.27 40.95
C SER A 309 -51.70 36.45 41.85
N THR A 310 -52.59 37.31 41.36
CA THR A 310 -53.16 38.41 42.12
C THR A 310 -54.59 38.15 42.58
N ARG A 311 -55.21 37.01 42.22
CA ARG A 311 -56.65 36.78 42.36
C ARG A 311 -57.03 35.33 42.68
N THR A 312 -57.31 35.06 43.95
CA THR A 312 -57.77 33.72 44.40
C THR A 312 -59.29 33.53 44.54
N PHE A 313 -60.10 34.60 44.39
CA PHE A 313 -61.55 34.55 44.62
C PHE A 313 -62.36 35.35 43.59
N ASP A 314 -63.53 34.82 43.22
CA ASP A 314 -64.50 35.56 42.40
C ASP A 314 -65.14 36.72 43.21
N GLU A 315 -64.70 37.95 42.92
CA GLU A 315 -65.28 39.21 43.41
C GLU A 315 -66.81 39.31 43.12
N GLY A 316 -67.34 38.50 42.20
CA GLY A 316 -68.78 38.37 41.92
C GLY A 316 -69.59 37.56 42.95
N VAL A 317 -68.96 36.68 43.73
CA VAL A 317 -69.63 35.77 44.68
C VAL A 317 -69.62 36.32 46.11
N LEU A 318 -68.68 37.21 46.46
CA LEU A 318 -68.52 37.78 47.81
C LEU A 318 -69.58 38.85 48.18
N MET A 319 -70.61 39.05 47.36
CA MET A 319 -71.69 40.02 47.60
C MET A 319 -72.99 39.40 48.13
N VAL A 320 -72.96 38.25 48.83
CA VAL A 320 -74.17 37.62 49.39
C VAL A 320 -74.15 37.37 50.92
N THR A 321 -73.03 37.46 51.63
CA THR A 321 -73.01 37.04 53.07
C THR A 321 -72.82 38.12 54.14
N VAL A 322 -72.70 39.42 53.81
CA VAL A 322 -72.52 40.48 54.83
C VAL A 322 -73.84 41.14 55.30
N SER A 323 -75.00 40.49 55.15
CA SER A 323 -76.32 41.13 55.42
C SER A 323 -77.07 40.68 56.68
N MET A 324 -76.59 39.71 57.47
CA MET A 324 -77.34 39.29 58.68
C MET A 324 -76.46 39.15 59.93
N GLY A 325 -76.23 40.25 60.64
CA GLY A 325 -75.63 40.16 61.97
C GLY A 325 -75.32 41.50 62.65
N SER A 326 -76.33 42.35 62.86
CA SER A 326 -76.20 43.51 63.74
C SER A 326 -77.25 43.50 64.84
N ILE A 327 -76.81 43.82 66.06
CA ILE A 327 -77.51 44.49 67.21
C ILE A 327 -77.40 43.73 68.56
N LEU A 328 -76.38 44.14 69.33
CA LEU A 328 -76.45 44.70 70.71
C LEU A 328 -77.52 44.20 71.70
N ILE A 329 -77.08 43.58 72.81
CA ILE A 329 -77.65 43.77 74.15
C ILE A 329 -76.52 43.91 75.20
N THR A 330 -76.67 44.94 76.04
CA THR A 330 -75.79 45.48 77.07
C THR A 330 -75.82 44.75 78.43
N GLY A 331 -74.68 44.75 79.15
CA GLY A 331 -74.63 45.27 80.53
C GLY A 331 -74.23 44.34 81.69
N LEU A 332 -73.11 44.72 82.34
CA LEU A 332 -72.74 44.61 83.77
C LEU A 332 -72.30 43.25 84.35
N LEU A 333 -71.00 43.16 84.70
CA LEU A 333 -70.52 43.29 86.08
C LEU A 333 -69.02 43.62 86.09
N ALA A 334 -68.67 44.70 86.79
CA ALA A 334 -67.31 45.16 87.03
C ALA A 334 -66.75 44.55 88.33
N SER A 335 -65.47 44.16 88.34
CA SER A 335 -64.42 44.83 89.13
C SER A 335 -63.20 43.95 89.41
N SER A 336 -62.03 44.51 89.10
CA SER A 336 -60.76 44.46 89.83
C SER A 336 -59.89 43.19 89.77
N LEU A 337 -58.72 43.31 89.13
CA LEU A 337 -57.43 43.44 89.85
C LEU A 337 -56.28 43.76 88.87
N MET A 338 -55.58 44.87 89.16
CA MET A 338 -54.30 45.28 88.57
C MET A 338 -53.13 44.49 89.17
N SER A 339 -52.20 44.05 88.32
CA SER A 339 -50.73 43.97 88.53
C SER A 339 -50.14 43.13 87.39
N SER A 340 -48.96 43.35 86.80
CA SER A 340 -47.86 44.31 86.87
C SER A 340 -46.71 43.62 86.11
N ARG A 341 -45.99 44.35 85.23
CA ARG A 341 -44.63 44.03 84.71
C ARG A 341 -44.52 42.78 83.78
N LYS A 342 -43.64 42.66 82.79
CA LYS A 342 -42.36 43.31 82.44
C LYS A 342 -41.99 42.95 80.99
N ASP A 343 -41.13 43.76 80.38
CA ASP A 343 -40.47 43.63 79.06
C ASP A 343 -39.83 42.28 78.70
N ARG A 344 -39.50 42.16 77.39
CA ARG A 344 -38.47 41.34 76.67
C ARG A 344 -39.10 40.31 75.72
N ASN A 345 -38.60 40.00 74.52
CA ASN A 345 -37.45 40.42 73.73
C ASN A 345 -37.71 39.92 72.29
N LYS A 346 -37.36 40.72 71.26
CA LYS A 346 -37.02 40.18 69.92
C LYS A 346 -35.66 39.47 70.00
N PRO A 347 -35.42 38.37 69.27
CA PRO A 347 -34.08 37.96 68.90
C PRO A 347 -33.76 38.42 67.47
N GLN A 348 -32.73 39.27 67.36
CA GLN A 348 -31.90 39.38 66.15
C GLN A 348 -30.85 38.29 66.23
N ASN A 349 -30.71 37.49 65.18
CA ASN A 349 -29.72 36.44 65.06
C ASN A 349 -28.52 36.99 64.28
N GLN A 350 -27.44 37.31 65.00
CA GLN A 350 -26.10 37.50 64.47
C GLN A 350 -25.15 36.69 65.36
N ASP A 351 -24.09 36.16 64.76
CA ASP A 351 -22.99 35.37 65.32
C ASP A 351 -23.14 33.85 65.28
N ILE A 352 -22.90 33.26 64.10
CA ILE A 352 -21.94 32.14 63.94
C ILE A 352 -21.16 32.34 62.62
N GLN A 353 -20.28 33.33 62.61
CA GLN A 353 -19.15 33.45 61.68
C GLN A 353 -17.88 33.18 62.52
N GLY A 354 -17.64 31.90 62.83
CA GLY A 354 -16.51 31.54 63.71
C GLY A 354 -16.39 30.08 64.12
N MET A 355 -16.88 29.12 63.33
CA MET A 355 -16.58 27.69 63.53
C MET A 355 -16.35 26.95 62.20
N ILE A 356 -15.51 27.51 61.33
CA ILE A 356 -14.66 26.71 60.44
C ILE A 356 -13.43 26.37 61.26
N GLU A 357 -13.38 25.15 61.81
CA GLU A 357 -12.17 24.39 62.17
C GLU A 357 -12.60 23.09 62.87
N ALA A 358 -13.13 22.11 62.13
CA ALA A 358 -13.20 20.71 62.59
C ALA A 358 -13.65 19.68 61.52
N LEU A 359 -13.48 19.90 60.21
CA LEU A 359 -13.71 18.84 59.21
C LEU A 359 -12.68 18.92 58.06
N GLU A 360 -11.41 18.70 58.42
CA GLU A 360 -10.43 18.10 57.50
C GLU A 360 -9.99 16.74 58.05
N ARG A 361 -10.66 15.70 57.55
CA ARG A 361 -10.04 14.45 57.11
C ARG A 361 -10.95 13.76 56.11
#